data_AF-A0A2V5XJ17-F1
#
_entry.id   AF-A0A2V5XJ17-F1
#
_cell.length_a   1.000
_cell.length_b   1.000
_cell.length_c   1.000
_cell.angle_alpha   90.00
_cell.angle_beta   90.00
_cell.angle_gamma   90.00
#
_symmetry.space_group_name_H-M   'P 1'
#
loop_
_entity.id
_entity.type
_entity.pdbx_description
1 polymer ?
#
loop_
_entity_poly.entity_id
_entity_poly.type
_entity_poly.pdbx_seq_one_letter_code
_entity_poly.pdbx_strand_id
1 'polypeptide(L)' 'MKFPELQRLYRQPLFDLISQSRQVHLQHWRGEEVQRCSLLSIKTGGCSEDCAYCAQSAHYSTGVERED' A
#
# COMPACT_ATOMS: atom_id res chain seq x y z
N MET A 1 0.93 -6.85 19.07
CA MET A 1 2.28 -7.11 18.51
C MET A 1 3.16 -5.93 18.85
N LYS A 2 4.30 -6.16 19.49
CA LYS A 2 5.26 -5.12 19.91
C LYS A 2 6.34 -4.94 18.83
N PHE A 3 7.06 -3.82 18.88
CA PHE A 3 8.11 -3.50 17.88
C PHE A 3 9.14 -4.62 17.67
N PRO A 4 9.67 -5.31 18.72
CA PRO A 4 10.61 -6.40 18.51
C PRO A 4 10.03 -7.59 17.73
N GLU A 5 8.74 -7.87 17.92
CA GLU A 5 8.06 -8.97 17.23
C GLU A 5 7.89 -8.66 15.74
N LEU A 6 7.55 -7.41 15.40
CA LEU A 6 7.49 -6.91 14.02
C LEU A 6 8.85 -6.99 13.32
N GLN A 7 9.91 -6.54 14.02
CA GLN A 7 11.26 -6.56 13.46
C GLN A 7 11.73 -8.00 13.16
N ARG A 8 11.36 -8.96 14.01
CA ARG A 8 11.65 -10.37 13.77
C ARG A 8 10.91 -10.90 12.54
N LEU A 9 9.63 -10.58 12.38
CA LEU A 9 8.83 -10.98 11.20
C LEU A 9 9.43 -10.40 9.91
N TYR A 10 9.73 -9.09 9.90
CA TYR A 10 10.27 -8.39 8.74
C TYR A 10 11.63 -8.95 8.27
N ARG A 11 12.43 -9.49 9.20
CA ARG A 11 13.76 -10.04 8.92
C ARG A 11 13.79 -11.55 8.67
N GLN A 12 12.64 -12.23 8.57
CA GLN A 12 12.61 -13.64 8.22
C GLN A 12 13.14 -13.87 6.79
N PRO A 13 13.68 -15.07 6.49
CA PRO A 13 13.92 -15.48 5.11
C PRO A 13 12.63 -15.36 4.28
N LEU A 14 12.73 -14.75 3.10
CA LEU A 14 11.56 -14.38 2.30
C LEU A 14 10.62 -15.55 2.03
N PHE A 15 11.16 -16.72 1.68
CA PHE A 15 10.34 -17.90 1.36
C PHE A 15 9.64 -18.51 2.58
N ASP A 16 10.24 -18.41 3.76
CA ASP A 16 9.60 -18.83 5.02
C ASP A 16 8.44 -17.90 5.36
N LEU A 17 8.65 -16.58 5.20
CA LEU A 17 7.63 -15.57 5.43
C LEU A 17 6.43 -15.72 4.47
N ILE A 18 6.69 -15.97 3.18
CA ILE A 18 5.63 -16.22 2.19
C ILE A 18 4.81 -17.47 2.57
N SER A 19 5.48 -18.55 2.96
CA SER A 19 4.81 -19.81 3.35
C SER A 19 3.93 -19.62 4.59
N GLN A 20 4.45 -18.93 5.62
CA GLN A 20 3.68 -18.60 6.84
C GLN A 20 2.50 -17.67 6.53
N SER A 21 2.70 -16.65 5.67
CA SER A 21 1.63 -15.73 5.24
C SER A 21 0.50 -16.48 4.54
N ARG A 22 0.82 -17.41 3.63
CA ARG A 22 -0.18 -18.24 2.94
C ARG A 22 -0.98 -19.09 3.90
N GLN A 23 -0.33 -19.68 4.91
CA GLN A 23 -1.02 -20.48 5.93
C GLN A 23 -2.06 -19.65 6.69
N VAL A 24 -1.69 -18.45 7.14
CA VAL A 24 -2.61 -17.53 7.84
C VAL A 24 -3.75 -17.09 6.92
N HIS A 25 -3.46 -16.78 5.65
CA HIS A 25 -4.48 -16.42 4.68
C HIS A 25 -5.52 -17.54 4.52
N LEU A 26 -5.10 -18.79 4.30
CA LEU A 26 -6.01 -19.93 4.13
C LEU A 26 -6.82 -20.28 5.40
N GLN A 27 -6.33 -19.94 6.58
CA GLN A 27 -7.08 -20.12 7.83
C GLN A 27 -8.30 -19.20 7.93
N HIS A 28 -8.22 -17.99 7.36
CA HIS A 28 -9.23 -16.94 7.51
C HIS A 28 -9.99 -16.64 6.21
N TRP A 29 -9.40 -16.95 5.06
CA TRP A 29 -9.94 -16.76 3.72
C TRP A 29 -9.77 -18.06 2.92
N ARG A 30 -10.88 -18.80 2.76
CA ARG A 30 -10.90 -20.10 2.05
C ARG A 30 -11.43 -19.99 0.61
N GLY A 31 -11.81 -18.77 0.22
CA GLY A 31 -12.29 -18.46 -1.11
C GLY A 31 -11.17 -18.31 -2.12
N GLU A 32 -11.50 -18.50 -3.40
CA GLU A 32 -10.63 -18.15 -4.52
C GLU A 32 -10.95 -16.74 -5.05
N GLU A 33 -11.94 -16.07 -4.44
CA GLU A 33 -12.37 -14.75 -4.83
C GLU A 33 -11.38 -13.67 -4.37
N VAL A 34 -11.30 -12.60 -5.15
CA VAL A 34 -10.53 -11.39 -4.82
C VAL A 34 -11.49 -10.21 -4.82
N GLN A 35 -11.43 -9.38 -3.78
CA GLN A 35 -12.24 -8.17 -3.71
C GLN A 35 -11.81 -7.17 -4.80
N ARG A 36 -12.77 -6.66 -5.55
CA ARG A 36 -12.55 -5.63 -6.57
C ARG A 36 -13.11 -4.29 -6.08
N CYS A 37 -12.28 -3.26 -6.13
CA CYS A 37 -12.67 -1.89 -5.84
C CYS A 37 -12.29 -0.99 -7.00
N SER A 38 -13.09 0.04 -7.25
CA SER A 38 -12.79 1.12 -8.18
C SER A 38 -12.73 2.42 -7.39
N LEU A 39 -11.76 3.28 -7.72
CA LEU A 39 -11.68 4.65 -7.23
C LEU A 39 -11.60 5.63 -8.40
N LEU A 40 -12.04 6.86 -8.16
CA LEU A 40 -11.88 7.99 -9.05
C LEU A 40 -11.30 9.16 -8.25
N SER A 41 -10.36 9.88 -8.84
CA SER A 41 -9.90 11.16 -8.30
C SER A 41 -10.94 12.22 -8.65
N ILE A 42 -11.67 12.73 -7.67
CA ILE A 42 -12.70 13.76 -7.90
C ILE A 42 -12.10 15.13 -8.27
N LYS A 43 -10.86 15.37 -7.83
CA LYS A 43 -10.04 16.53 -8.19
C LYS A 43 -8.57 16.10 -8.13
N THR A 44 -7.84 16.32 -9.22
CA THR A 44 -6.45 15.89 -9.37
C THR A 44 -5.49 17.08 -9.44
N GLY A 45 -4.33 16.91 -8.80
CA GLY A 45 -3.21 17.85 -8.89
C GLY A 45 -3.35 19.09 -7.99
N GLY A 46 -2.26 19.86 -7.88
CA GLY A 46 -2.21 21.09 -7.10
C GLY A 46 -2.40 20.92 -5.58
N CYS A 47 -2.09 19.74 -5.04
CA CYS A 47 -2.24 19.46 -3.61
C CYS A 47 -1.26 20.29 -2.78
N SER A 48 -1.74 20.92 -1.68
CA SER A 48 -0.94 21.76 -0.78
C SER A 48 0.06 20.99 0.06
N GLU A 49 -0.16 19.68 0.24
CA GLU A 49 0.67 18.84 1.09
C GLU A 49 2.00 18.49 0.43
N ASP A 50 3.08 18.44 1.22
CA ASP A 50 4.44 18.15 0.78
C ASP A 50 4.81 16.66 0.93
N CYS A 51 3.94 15.79 0.42
CA CYS A 51 4.20 14.36 0.42
C CYS A 51 5.25 14.02 -0.64
N ALA A 52 6.47 13.71 -0.24
CA ALA A 52 7.62 13.44 -1.13
C ALA A 52 7.42 12.33 -2.19
N TYR A 53 6.43 11.44 -1.99
CA TYR A 53 6.09 10.36 -2.93
C TYR A 53 4.86 10.67 -3.79
N CYS A 54 4.12 11.73 -3.48
CA CYS A 54 2.82 11.99 -4.10
C CYS A 54 2.99 12.81 -5.37
N ALA A 55 2.60 12.24 -6.52
CA ALA A 55 2.64 12.93 -7.79
C ALA A 55 1.71 14.16 -7.87
N GLN A 56 0.76 14.32 -6.96
CA GLN A 56 -0.19 15.44 -6.97
C GLN A 56 0.27 16.64 -6.14
N SER A 57 1.37 16.51 -5.38
CA SER A 57 1.90 17.58 -4.54
C SER A 57 2.39 18.74 -5.42
N ALA A 58 1.95 19.95 -5.10
CA ALA A 58 2.35 21.17 -5.81
C ALA A 58 3.81 21.58 -5.55
N HIS A 59 4.48 20.93 -4.60
CA HIS A 59 5.88 21.18 -4.26
C HIS A 59 6.87 20.51 -5.22
N TYR A 60 6.41 19.59 -6.07
CA TYR A 60 7.26 18.82 -7.00
C TYR A 60 6.75 18.90 -8.45
N SER A 61 7.68 18.85 -9.41
CA SER A 61 7.35 18.76 -10.84
C SER A 61 7.19 17.30 -11.27
N THR A 62 5.95 16.85 -11.42
CA THR A 62 5.59 15.43 -11.60
C THR A 62 4.87 15.15 -12.93
N GLY A 63 4.54 16.19 -13.69
CA GLY A 63 3.77 16.09 -14.94
C GLY A 63 2.26 15.92 -14.74
N VAL A 64 1.76 15.96 -13.50
CA VAL A 64 0.32 15.99 -13.21
C VAL A 64 -0.15 17.44 -13.24
N GLU A 65 -0.99 17.77 -14.23
CA GLU A 65 -1.64 19.08 -14.33
C GLU A 65 -2.70 19.26 -13.23
N ARG A 66 -2.86 20.50 -12.78
CA ARG A 66 -3.91 20.86 -11.83
C ARG A 66 -5.24 20.96 -12.56
N GLU A 67 -6.22 20.17 -12.11
CA GLU A 67 -7.61 20.30 -12.55
C GLU A 67 -8.25 21.53 -11.90
N ASP A 68 -9.02 22.26 -12.71
CA ASP A 68 -9.78 23.44 -12.29
C ASP A 68 -10.82 23.10 -11.20
#